data_AF-A0A8T4XRI0-F1
#
_entry.id   AF-A0A8T4XRI0-F1
#
_cell.length_a   1.000
_cell.length_b   1.000
_cell.length_c   1.000
_cell.angle_alpha   90.00
_cell.angle_beta   90.00
_cell.angle_gamma   90.00
#
_symmetry.space_group_name_H-M   'P 1'
#
loop_
_entity.id
_entity.type
_entity.pdbx_description
1 polymer ?
#
loop_
_entity_poly.entity_id
_entity_poly.type
_entity_poly.pdbx_seq_one_letter_code
_entity_poly.pdbx_strand_id
1 'polypeptide(L)'
;MANTREGETEAPRTHYVIQYIAPPPKKDLDMDIEWICRCFGFLEPKDKEKTCAKIFRILLESSREGISLSSDEVAGRIGTTRGTVVHHLNRLIKAGLVIRERNRYRLR
;
A
#
# COMPACT_ATOMS: atom_id res chain seq x y z
N MET A 1 25.85 27.00 -43.78
CA MET A 1 26.13 27.16 -42.33
C MET A 1 25.00 26.50 -41.58
N ALA A 2 25.24 25.29 -41.05
CA ALA A 2 24.26 24.51 -40.31
C ALA A 2 24.41 24.80 -38.82
N ASN A 3 23.30 25.11 -38.13
CA ASN A 3 23.25 25.13 -36.68
C ASN A 3 21.93 24.50 -36.25
N THR A 4 21.96 23.19 -35.98
CA THR A 4 20.91 22.49 -35.25
C THR A 4 21.59 21.89 -34.02
N ARG A 5 21.37 22.50 -32.85
CA ARG A 5 21.66 21.87 -31.56
C ARG A 5 20.37 21.20 -31.12
N GLU A 6 20.25 19.91 -31.40
CA GLU A 6 19.20 19.07 -30.82
C GLU A 6 19.51 18.88 -29.33
N GLY A 7 18.55 19.27 -28.49
CA GLY A 7 18.60 19.02 -27.06
C GLY A 7 18.38 17.53 -26.79
N GLU A 8 19.44 16.82 -26.46
CA GLU A 8 19.37 15.47 -25.94
C GLU A 8 18.63 15.49 -24.59
N THR A 9 17.40 15.00 -24.58
CA THR A 9 16.63 14.82 -23.36
C THR A 9 17.11 13.54 -22.69
N GLU A 10 18.01 13.66 -21.72
CA GLU A 10 18.52 12.51 -20.96
C GLU A 10 17.36 11.80 -20.23
N ALA A 11 17.16 10.52 -20.55
CA ALA A 11 16.11 9.72 -19.92
C ALA A 11 16.32 9.63 -18.41
N PRO A 12 15.25 9.68 -17.58
CA PRO A 12 15.39 9.65 -16.13
C PRO A 12 16.06 8.34 -15.68
N ARG A 13 17.23 8.46 -15.03
CA ARG A 13 17.95 7.33 -14.45
C ARG A 13 17.11 6.76 -13.30
N THR A 14 16.59 5.55 -13.46
CA THR A 14 15.87 4.88 -12.38
C THR A 14 16.86 4.38 -11.34
N HIS A 15 16.75 4.88 -10.11
CA HIS A 15 17.57 4.44 -8.98
C HIS A 15 16.82 3.38 -8.17
N TYR A 16 17.47 2.24 -7.94
CA TYR A 16 16.92 1.14 -7.15
C TYR A 16 17.66 1.07 -5.80
N VAL A 17 16.91 0.96 -4.71
CA VAL A 17 17.44 0.78 -3.36
C VAL A 17 16.97 -0.57 -2.83
N ILE A 18 17.90 -1.44 -2.45
CA ILE A 18 17.60 -2.68 -1.74
C ILE A 18 17.78 -2.40 -0.26
N GLN A 19 16.72 -2.58 0.53
CA GLN A 19 16.76 -2.39 1.98
C GLN A 19 16.44 -3.71 2.68
N TYR A 20 17.26 -4.04 3.67
CA TYR A 20 16.93 -5.11 4.61
C TYR A 20 16.13 -4.52 5.77
N ILE A 21 14.92 -5.02 5.97
CA ILE A 21 14.08 -4.66 7.12
C ILE A 21 13.95 -5.89 8.02
N ALA A 22 14.60 -5.83 9.19
CA ALA A 22 14.58 -6.93 10.14
C ALA A 22 13.12 -7.27 10.55
N PRO A 23 12.75 -8.56 10.56
CA PRO A 23 11.42 -8.98 11.02
C PRO A 23 11.23 -8.68 12.52
N PRO A 24 9.97 -8.62 12.99
CA PRO A 24 9.67 -8.46 14.40
C PRO A 24 10.33 -9.54 15.26
N PRO A 25 10.90 -9.20 16.43
CA PRO A 25 11.56 -10.17 17.31
C PRO A 25 10.57 -11.14 17.99
N LYS A 26 9.27 -10.79 18.00
CA LYS A 26 8.19 -11.58 18.59
C LYS A 26 7.07 -11.73 17.57
N LYS A 27 6.43 -12.90 17.57
CA LYS A 27 5.18 -13.12 16.82
C LYS A 27 4.06 -12.29 17.45
N ASP A 28 3.70 -11.22 16.76
CA ASP A 28 2.62 -10.31 17.13
C ASP A 28 1.99 -9.77 15.85
N LEU A 29 0.67 -9.95 15.72
CA LEU A 29 -0.04 -9.67 14.48
C LEU A 29 0.11 -8.21 14.05
N ASP A 30 0.06 -7.27 14.99
CA ASP A 30 0.20 -5.84 14.68
C ASP A 30 1.63 -5.51 14.25
N MET A 31 2.63 -6.06 14.93
CA MET A 31 4.03 -5.89 14.53
C MET A 31 4.31 -6.50 13.15
N ASP A 32 3.75 -7.67 12.85
CA ASP A 32 3.91 -8.36 11.57
C ASP A 32 3.25 -7.55 10.43
N ILE A 33 2.03 -7.05 10.66
CA ILE A 33 1.32 -6.17 9.71
C ILE A 33 2.13 -4.89 9.45
N GLU A 34 2.64 -4.25 10.50
CA GLU A 34 3.46 -3.06 10.34
C GLU A 34 4.75 -3.34 9.59
N TRP A 35 5.42 -4.46 9.89
CA TRP A 35 6.64 -4.86 9.21
C TRP A 35 6.41 -5.08 7.71
N ILE A 36 5.35 -5.82 7.33
CA ILE A 36 4.95 -5.98 5.93
C ILE A 36 4.73 -4.61 5.29
N CYS A 37 3.98 -3.73 5.94
CA CYS A 37 3.71 -2.40 5.40
C CYS A 37 4.98 -1.56 5.20
N ARG A 38 6.00 -1.70 6.06
CA ARG A 38 7.31 -1.05 5.88
C ARG A 38 8.08 -1.64 4.70
N CYS A 39 8.08 -2.96 4.53
CA CYS A 39 8.75 -3.63 3.40
C CYS A 39 8.25 -3.15 2.04
N PHE A 40 6.95 -2.84 1.93
CA PHE A 40 6.35 -2.29 0.71
C PHE A 40 6.36 -0.74 0.66
N GLY A 41 6.98 -0.06 1.63
CA GLY A 41 7.07 1.39 1.68
C GLY A 41 5.72 2.09 1.93
N PHE A 42 4.77 1.42 2.57
CA PHE A 42 3.44 1.98 2.84
C PHE A 42 3.40 2.91 4.05
N LEU A 43 4.29 2.69 5.01
CA LEU A 43 4.40 3.50 6.22
C LEU A 43 5.52 4.52 6.05
N GLU A 44 5.17 5.79 6.10
CA GLU A 44 6.14 6.87 6.20
C GLU A 44 6.41 7.21 7.67
N PRO A 45 7.60 7.73 8.03
CA PRO A 45 7.92 8.12 9.40
C PRO A 45 6.94 9.12 10.02
N LYS A 46 6.21 9.87 9.19
CA LYS A 46 5.21 10.87 9.59
C LYS A 46 3.77 10.34 9.66
N ASP A 47 3.52 9.10 9.21
CA ASP A 47 2.19 8.50 9.21
C ASP A 47 1.83 7.98 10.61
N LYS A 48 1.40 8.91 11.49
CA LYS A 48 0.96 8.60 12.86
C LYS A 48 -0.31 7.74 12.89
N GLU A 49 -1.16 7.89 11.87
CA GLU A 49 -2.44 7.20 11.75
C GLU A 49 -2.27 5.74 11.33
N LYS A 50 -1.15 5.41 10.66
CA LYS A 50 -0.85 4.08 10.10
C LYS A 50 -2.05 3.55 9.30
N THR A 51 -2.70 4.42 8.53
CA THR A 51 -3.98 4.12 7.88
C THR A 51 -3.89 2.91 6.96
N CYS A 52 -2.76 2.76 6.23
CA CYS A 52 -2.53 1.60 5.39
C CYS A 52 -2.49 0.28 6.18
N ALA A 53 -1.84 0.28 7.35
CA ALA A 53 -1.76 -0.89 8.22
C ALA A 53 -3.15 -1.28 8.77
N LYS A 54 -3.94 -0.28 9.19
CA LYS A 54 -5.34 -0.49 9.63
C LYS A 54 -6.21 -1.10 8.53
N ILE A 55 -6.10 -0.59 7.30
CA ILE A 55 -6.81 -1.13 6.13
C ILE A 55 -6.37 -2.57 5.86
N PHE A 56 -5.06 -2.83 5.85
CA PHE A 56 -4.52 -4.16 5.61
C PHE A 56 -4.99 -5.17 6.66
N ARG A 57 -5.03 -4.76 7.94
CA ARG A 57 -5.58 -5.57 9.03
C ARG A 57 -7.03 -5.98 8.79
N ILE A 58 -7.90 -5.02 8.44
CA ILE A 58 -9.32 -5.30 8.19
C ILE A 58 -9.51 -6.26 7.02
N LEU A 59 -8.71 -6.10 5.95
CA LEU A 59 -8.75 -7.01 4.81
C LEU A 59 -8.26 -8.41 5.19
N LEU A 60 -7.24 -8.51 6.04
CA LEU A 60 -6.75 -9.79 6.57
C LEU A 60 -7.81 -10.51 7.40
N GLU A 61 -8.46 -9.79 8.32
CA GLU A 61 -9.56 -10.32 9.13
C GLU A 61 -10.73 -10.78 8.25
N SER A 62 -11.15 -9.95 7.29
CA SER A 62 -12.26 -10.28 6.38
C SER A 62 -11.93 -11.43 5.43
N SER A 63 -10.65 -11.56 5.03
CA SER A 63 -10.18 -12.68 4.22
C SER A 63 -10.28 -14.03 4.93
N ARG A 64 -10.13 -14.06 6.26
CA ARG A 64 -10.32 -15.29 7.05
C ARG A 64 -11.76 -15.79 7.01
N GLU A 65 -12.70 -14.87 6.82
CA GLU A 65 -14.14 -15.14 6.71
C GLU A 65 -14.58 -15.34 5.24
N GLY A 66 -13.68 -15.19 4.26
CA GLY A 66 -14.01 -15.24 2.84
C GLY A 66 -14.80 -14.02 2.35
N ILE A 67 -14.78 -12.92 3.10
CA ILE A 67 -15.55 -11.72 2.82
C ILE A 67 -14.66 -10.69 2.10
N SER A 68 -15.20 -10.11 1.02
CA SER A 68 -14.63 -8.92 0.37
C SER A 68 -15.34 -7.66 0.89
N LEU A 69 -14.68 -6.50 0.85
CA LEU A 69 -15.24 -5.24 1.37
C LEU A 69 -15.25 -4.15 0.30
N SER A 70 -16.25 -3.30 0.28
CA SER A 70 -16.24 -2.05 -0.48
C SER A 70 -15.36 -0.99 0.19
N SER A 71 -14.99 0.06 -0.56
CA SER A 71 -14.26 1.20 0.00
C SER A 71 -15.03 1.90 1.13
N ASP A 72 -16.36 1.87 1.08
CA ASP A 72 -17.23 2.56 2.02
C ASP A 72 -17.33 1.77 3.34
N GLU A 73 -17.40 0.44 3.24
CA GLU A 73 -17.33 -0.43 4.42
C GLU A 73 -15.99 -0.31 5.14
N VAL A 74 -14.87 -0.28 4.39
CA VAL A 74 -13.55 -0.09 4.98
C VAL A 74 -13.43 1.30 5.63
N ALA A 75 -13.91 2.35 4.95
CA ALA A 75 -13.90 3.72 5.47
C ALA A 75 -14.70 3.84 6.77
N GLY A 76 -15.89 3.24 6.83
CA GLY A 76 -16.73 3.22 8.02
C GLY A 76 -16.08 2.49 9.20
N ARG A 77 -15.33 1.41 8.96
CA ARG A 77 -14.64 0.65 10.03
C ARG A 77 -13.45 1.39 10.63
N ILE A 78 -12.72 2.18 9.84
CA ILE A 78 -11.52 2.91 10.31
C ILE A 78 -11.77 4.38 10.65
N GLY A 79 -12.96 4.91 10.34
CA GLY A 79 -13.31 6.30 10.61
C GLY A 79 -12.55 7.31 9.74
N THR A 80 -12.29 6.98 8.47
CA THR A 80 -11.63 7.90 7.51
C THR A 80 -12.48 8.12 6.26
N THR A 81 -12.04 9.00 5.37
CA THR A 81 -12.77 9.26 4.12
C THR A 81 -12.60 8.13 3.12
N ARG A 82 -13.63 7.87 2.32
CA ARG A 82 -13.57 6.96 1.17
C ARG A 82 -12.38 7.26 0.25
N GLY A 83 -12.08 8.53 0.02
CA GLY A 83 -10.96 8.95 -0.83
C GLY A 83 -9.61 8.48 -0.29
N THR A 84 -9.38 8.65 1.02
CA THR A 84 -8.19 8.15 1.72
C THR A 84 -8.09 6.63 1.62
N VAL A 85 -9.20 5.91 1.81
CA VAL A 85 -9.24 4.45 1.68
C VAL A 85 -8.86 3.99 0.28
N VAL A 86 -9.49 4.57 -0.75
CA VAL A 86 -9.20 4.23 -2.15
C VAL A 86 -7.73 4.51 -2.50
N HIS A 87 -7.16 5.59 -1.99
CA HIS A 87 -5.73 5.88 -2.15
C HIS A 87 -4.86 4.72 -1.63
N HIS A 88 -5.07 4.26 -0.40
CA HIS A 88 -4.30 3.14 0.17
C HIS A 88 -4.58 1.80 -0.52
N LEU A 89 -5.84 1.50 -0.85
CA LEU A 89 -6.20 0.29 -1.60
C LEU A 89 -5.48 0.23 -2.95
N ASN A 90 -5.37 1.35 -3.65
CA ASN A 90 -4.63 1.42 -4.91
C ASN A 90 -3.13 1.14 -4.72
N ARG A 91 -2.52 1.59 -3.60
CA ARG A 91 -1.13 1.25 -3.26
C ARG A 91 -0.97 -0.25 -3.01
N LEU A 92 -1.90 -0.84 -2.26
CA LEU A 92 -1.92 -2.28 -1.98
C LEU A 92 -2.12 -3.12 -3.25
N ILE A 93 -2.97 -2.67 -4.18
CA ILE A 93 -3.16 -3.30 -5.50
C ILE A 93 -1.89 -3.23 -6.33
N LYS A 94 -1.24 -2.06 -6.39
CA LYS A 94 0.02 -1.87 -7.13
C LYS A 94 1.14 -2.77 -6.61
N ALA A 95 1.16 -3.03 -5.31
CA ALA A 95 2.09 -3.97 -4.69
C ALA A 95 1.69 -5.45 -4.85
N GLY A 96 0.52 -5.75 -5.42
CA GLY A 96 0.05 -7.11 -5.66
C GLY A 96 -0.57 -7.81 -4.45
N LEU A 97 -0.80 -7.10 -3.34
CA LEU A 97 -1.34 -7.67 -2.09
C LEU A 97 -2.87 -7.73 -2.07
N VAL A 98 -3.51 -6.81 -2.77
CA VAL A 98 -4.98 -6.67 -2.82
C VAL A 98 -5.44 -6.78 -4.26
N ILE A 99 -6.61 -7.40 -4.45
CA ILE A 99 -7.31 -7.38 -5.74
C ILE A 99 -8.67 -6.70 -5.59
N ARG A 100 -9.16 -6.14 -6.71
CA ARG A 100 -10.49 -5.55 -6.81
C ARG A 100 -11.36 -6.41 -7.70
N GLU A 101 -12.49 -6.87 -7.17
CA GLU A 101 -13.47 -7.70 -7.87
C GLU A 101 -14.88 -7.16 -7.59
N ARG A 102 -15.65 -6.85 -8.65
CA ARG A 102 -17.02 -6.32 -8.53
C ARG A 102 -17.17 -5.16 -7.53
N ASN A 103 -16.24 -4.19 -7.58
CA ASN A 103 -16.14 -3.04 -6.65
C ASN A 103 -15.89 -3.38 -5.18
N ARG A 104 -15.46 -4.60 -4.89
CA ARG A 104 -15.01 -5.02 -3.56
C ARG A 104 -13.53 -5.37 -3.61
N TYR A 105 -12.91 -5.32 -2.45
CA TYR A 105 -11.49 -5.51 -2.24
C TYR A 105 -11.29 -6.71 -1.33
N ARG A 106 -10.33 -7.55 -1.67
CA ARG A 106 -9.89 -8.68 -0.86
C ARG A 106 -8.39 -8.88 -1.02
N LEU A 107 -7.79 -9.58 -0.06
CA LEU A 107 -6.42 -10.06 -0.23
C LEU A 107 -6.36 -11.02 -1.43
N ARG A 108 -5.21 -10.98 -2.13
CA ARG A 108 -4.96 -11.80 -3.31
C ARG A 108 -4.98 -13.29 -2.97
#